data_AF-A0A3M1VVP2-F1
#
_entry.id   AF-A0A3M1VVP2-F1
#
_cell.length_a   1.000
_cell.length_b   1.000
_cell.length_c   1.000
_cell.angle_alpha   90.00
_cell.angle_beta   90.00
_cell.angle_gamma   90.00
#
_symmetry.space_group_name_H-M   'P 1'
#
loop_
_entity.id
_entity.type
_entity.pdbx_description
1 polymer ?
#
loop_
_entity_poly.entity_id
_entity_poly.type
_entity_poly.pdbx_seq_one_letter_code
_entity_poly.pdbx_strand_id
1 'polypeptide(L)'
;DMKRATPSTKIGHGNPLPYESEQTTHYTIVDAAGNVVSNTYTLNSGFGSGVVAHGTGILLNNEMDDFTSKPGVPNQFGLIQSEANSIAPRKRPLSAMTPTIVLKDGRPYFAVGSPGGPTIINTVLQVILNIIDFHMNIQQAIDMPRVHHQWLPDRIVYEPFGLSRDTIEALKRRGHTFIDRPRYMGDAQGVMIDPETGMRLGAADGRRGGQAVGF
;
A
#
# COMPACT_ATOMS: atom_id res chain seq x y z
N ASP A 1 10.49 -24.26 -8.97
CA ASP A 1 10.43 -25.25 -7.88
C ASP A 1 9.65 -24.63 -6.73
N MET A 2 8.53 -25.22 -6.31
CA MET A 2 7.71 -24.69 -5.20
C MET A 2 8.35 -24.85 -3.82
N LYS A 3 9.49 -25.56 -3.71
CA LYS A 3 10.20 -25.81 -2.45
C LYS A 3 11.38 -24.87 -2.19
N ARG A 4 11.78 -24.04 -3.17
CA ARG A 4 12.97 -23.17 -3.07
C ARG A 4 12.73 -21.82 -3.76
N ALA A 5 12.91 -20.72 -3.03
CA ALA A 5 12.83 -19.38 -3.61
C ALA A 5 13.96 -19.18 -4.65
N THR A 6 13.64 -18.50 -5.75
CA THR A 6 14.65 -18.07 -6.74
C THR A 6 15.31 -16.79 -6.19
N PRO A 7 16.63 -16.77 -5.97
CA PRO A 7 17.30 -15.59 -5.41
C PRO A 7 17.07 -14.36 -6.29
N SER A 8 16.65 -13.23 -5.70
CA SER A 8 16.40 -11.99 -6.46
C SER A 8 17.65 -11.50 -7.19
N THR A 9 18.83 -11.83 -6.69
CA THR A 9 20.15 -11.56 -7.30
C THR A 9 20.43 -12.30 -8.60
N LYS A 10 19.63 -13.30 -8.99
CA LYS A 10 19.74 -13.98 -10.29
C LYS A 10 19.11 -13.18 -11.44
N ILE A 11 18.52 -12.01 -11.18
CA ILE A 11 18.03 -11.03 -12.15
C ILE A 11 18.42 -9.62 -11.62
N GLY A 12 19.32 -8.88 -12.29
CA GLY A 12 19.98 -7.66 -11.74
C GLY A 12 19.17 -6.35 -11.85
N HIS A 13 19.52 -5.21 -11.23
CA HIS A 13 20.63 -4.76 -10.34
C HIS A 13 20.07 -3.89 -9.17
N GLY A 14 20.72 -3.87 -7.99
CA GLY A 14 20.29 -3.28 -6.68
C GLY A 14 20.52 -1.76 -6.48
N ASN A 15 20.51 -1.08 -5.30
CA ASN A 15 20.02 -1.25 -3.91
C ASN A 15 20.13 0.14 -3.20
N PRO A 16 19.13 0.74 -2.47
CA PRO A 16 19.41 1.92 -1.62
C PRO A 16 19.02 1.75 -0.15
N LEU A 17 19.41 2.79 0.58
CA LEU A 17 19.56 2.98 2.02
C LEU A 17 18.24 3.30 2.79
N PRO A 18 18.28 3.39 4.15
CA PRO A 18 17.21 2.96 5.02
C PRO A 18 16.40 4.11 5.67
N TYR A 19 15.14 4.23 5.24
CA TYR A 19 13.97 4.71 6.00
C TYR A 19 13.69 6.23 6.15
N GLU A 20 12.60 6.63 5.47
CA GLU A 20 11.79 7.84 5.64
C GLU A 20 10.29 7.44 5.60
N SER A 21 9.37 8.30 6.06
CA SER A 21 7.92 8.02 6.18
C SER A 21 7.19 8.00 4.81
N GLU A 22 6.40 6.96 4.53
CA GLU A 22 5.68 6.73 3.26
C GLU A 22 4.37 7.56 3.15
N GLN A 23 4.45 8.89 3.11
CA GLN A 23 3.27 9.77 3.28
C GLN A 23 2.46 10.06 2.01
N THR A 24 1.46 9.19 1.82
CA THR A 24 0.26 9.37 0.99
C THR A 24 -0.96 9.37 1.94
N THR A 25 -2.17 9.67 1.49
CA THR A 25 -3.40 9.36 2.25
C THR A 25 -4.49 8.78 1.36
N HIS A 26 -5.43 8.07 1.98
CA HIS A 26 -6.57 7.45 1.32
C HIS A 26 -7.86 7.75 2.10
N TYR A 27 -8.97 7.92 1.37
CA TYR A 27 -10.30 7.92 1.96
C TYR A 27 -11.31 7.25 1.01
N THR A 28 -12.36 6.69 1.60
CA THR A 28 -13.47 6.08 0.89
C THR A 28 -14.80 6.68 1.37
N ILE A 29 -15.73 6.91 0.46
CA ILE A 29 -17.05 7.49 0.74
C ILE A 29 -18.10 6.64 0.04
N VAL A 30 -19.23 6.40 0.73
CA VAL A 30 -20.45 5.86 0.14
C VAL A 30 -21.60 6.81 0.47
N ASP A 31 -22.31 7.30 -0.54
CA ASP A 31 -23.44 8.20 -0.31
C ASP A 31 -24.77 7.44 -0.11
N ALA A 32 -25.83 8.18 0.20
CA ALA A 32 -27.17 7.64 0.43
C ALA A 32 -27.75 6.90 -0.80
N ALA A 33 -27.37 7.31 -2.02
CA ALA A 33 -27.79 6.69 -3.27
C ALA A 33 -26.98 5.44 -3.63
N GLY A 34 -25.91 5.13 -2.88
CA GLY A 34 -25.03 3.99 -3.11
C GLY A 34 -23.88 4.29 -4.08
N ASN A 35 -23.63 5.56 -4.42
CA ASN A 35 -22.43 5.94 -5.16
C ASN A 35 -21.21 5.78 -4.26
N VAL A 36 -20.12 5.25 -4.83
CA VAL A 36 -18.88 4.95 -4.11
C VAL A 36 -17.73 5.75 -4.69
N VAL A 37 -16.97 6.43 -3.83
CA VAL A 37 -15.70 7.09 -4.15
C VAL A 37 -14.59 6.43 -3.35
N SER A 38 -13.51 6.06 -4.03
CA SER A 38 -12.27 5.61 -3.42
C SER A 38 -11.15 6.52 -3.96
N ASN A 39 -10.50 7.28 -3.08
CA ASN A 39 -9.56 8.32 -3.49
C ASN A 39 -8.25 8.23 -2.72
N THR A 40 -7.16 8.07 -3.45
CA THR A 40 -5.80 8.15 -2.93
C THR A 40 -5.12 9.36 -3.56
N TYR A 41 -4.52 10.21 -2.74
CA TYR A 41 -3.76 11.38 -3.20
C TYR A 41 -2.59 11.68 -2.27
N THR A 42 -1.61 12.43 -2.76
CA THR A 42 -0.34 12.58 -2.07
C THR A 42 0.42 13.84 -2.47
N LEU A 43 1.41 14.20 -1.63
CA LEU A 43 2.54 15.06 -1.98
C LEU A 43 3.84 14.25 -2.23
N ASN A 44 3.72 12.92 -2.24
CA ASN A 44 4.73 11.87 -2.21
C ASN A 44 5.32 11.55 -0.82
N SER A 45 6.32 12.30 -0.35
CA SER A 45 6.84 12.15 1.01
C SER A 45 6.21 13.15 1.97
N GLY A 46 6.63 13.12 3.24
CA GLY A 46 6.04 14.00 4.25
C GLY A 46 6.26 15.47 3.96
N PHE A 47 5.16 16.23 3.87
CA PHE A 47 5.13 17.63 3.41
C PHE A 47 5.68 17.84 1.98
N GLY A 48 5.79 16.78 1.18
CA GLY A 48 6.29 16.82 -0.19
C GLY A 48 7.71 17.36 -0.28
N SER A 49 7.89 18.40 -1.09
CA SER A 49 9.19 19.08 -1.23
C SER A 49 9.56 19.97 -0.03
N GLY A 50 8.65 20.20 0.92
CA GLY A 50 8.80 21.20 1.97
C GLY A 50 8.70 22.65 1.49
N VAL A 51 8.44 22.87 0.19
CA VAL A 51 8.31 24.21 -0.41
C VAL A 51 6.86 24.64 -0.43
N VAL A 52 6.58 25.84 0.08
CA VAL A 52 5.27 26.48 -0.04
C VAL A 52 5.30 27.42 -1.26
N ALA A 53 4.32 27.29 -2.15
CA ALA A 53 4.16 28.20 -3.27
C ALA A 53 3.93 29.63 -2.75
N HIS A 54 4.74 30.58 -3.24
CA HIS A 54 4.80 31.93 -2.71
C HIS A 54 3.42 32.61 -2.72
N GLY A 55 2.96 33.04 -1.54
CA GLY A 55 1.70 33.76 -1.35
C GLY A 55 0.43 32.90 -1.30
N THR A 56 0.53 31.56 -1.39
CA THR A 56 -0.66 30.69 -1.45
C THR A 56 -0.90 29.88 -0.18
N GLY A 57 0.15 29.60 0.60
CA GLY A 57 0.09 28.65 1.71
C GLY A 57 0.01 27.18 1.28
N ILE A 58 0.14 26.88 -0.02
CA ILE A 58 0.04 25.53 -0.58
C ILE A 58 1.42 24.88 -0.66
N LEU A 59 1.59 23.72 -0.03
CA LEU A 59 2.78 22.88 -0.15
C LEU A 59 2.87 22.22 -1.54
N LEU A 60 4.09 22.18 -2.09
CA LEU A 60 4.38 21.55 -3.37
C LEU A 60 4.87 20.12 -3.17
N ASN A 61 4.40 19.21 -4.03
CA ASN A 61 4.82 17.81 -4.03
C ASN A 61 6.32 17.66 -4.39
N ASN A 62 6.86 16.48 -4.08
CA ASN A 62 8.12 15.97 -4.64
C ASN A 62 7.87 14.69 -5.46
N GLU A 63 6.78 14.65 -6.23
CA GLU A 63 6.36 13.48 -7.03
C GLU A 63 7.36 13.12 -8.14
N MET A 64 8.27 14.03 -8.48
CA MET A 64 9.32 13.77 -9.46
C MET A 64 10.27 12.64 -9.04
N ASP A 65 10.38 12.32 -7.74
CA ASP A 65 11.17 11.18 -7.24
C ASP A 65 10.59 9.81 -7.66
N ASP A 66 9.29 9.76 -8.01
CA ASP A 66 8.68 8.51 -8.45
C ASP A 66 9.14 8.10 -9.85
N PHE A 67 9.76 9.00 -10.62
CA PHE A 67 10.44 8.64 -11.87
C PHE A 67 11.75 7.86 -11.63
N THR A 68 12.11 7.04 -12.61
CA THR A 68 13.47 6.53 -12.77
C THR A 68 14.41 7.69 -13.11
N SER A 69 15.14 8.21 -12.12
CA SER A 69 16.17 9.23 -12.32
C SER A 69 17.41 8.68 -13.02
N LYS A 70 17.76 7.41 -12.74
CA LYS A 70 18.79 6.64 -13.42
C LYS A 70 18.38 5.17 -13.44
N PRO A 71 18.28 4.52 -14.62
CA PRO A 71 17.94 3.10 -14.70
C PRO A 71 18.82 2.28 -13.78
N GLY A 72 18.18 1.49 -12.92
CA GLY A 72 18.87 0.66 -11.96
C GLY A 72 19.27 1.27 -10.65
N VAL A 73 19.17 2.59 -10.53
CA VAL A 73 19.29 3.23 -9.23
C VAL A 73 17.88 3.33 -8.65
N PRO A 74 17.68 2.80 -7.45
CA PRO A 74 16.39 2.87 -6.80
C PRO A 74 16.08 4.28 -6.26
N ASN A 75 14.80 4.62 -6.24
CA ASN A 75 14.31 5.89 -5.68
C ASN A 75 14.26 5.88 -4.15
N GLN A 76 13.69 6.93 -3.53
CA GLN A 76 13.66 7.06 -2.07
C GLN A 76 12.97 5.87 -1.37
N PHE A 77 12.08 5.16 -2.07
CA PHE A 77 11.35 4.01 -1.54
C PHE A 77 12.01 2.65 -1.82
N GLY A 78 13.19 2.64 -2.43
CA GLY A 78 13.86 1.40 -2.81
C GLY A 78 13.33 0.75 -4.09
N LEU A 79 12.46 1.44 -4.85
CA LEU A 79 11.92 0.91 -6.10
C LEU A 79 12.94 1.05 -7.21
N ILE A 80 13.30 -0.08 -7.81
CA ILE A 80 14.13 -0.15 -9.01
C ILE A 80 13.21 -0.27 -10.21
N GLN A 81 13.29 0.72 -11.09
CA GLN A 81 12.36 0.90 -12.19
C GLN A 81 13.09 0.94 -13.53
N SER A 82 12.36 0.66 -14.61
CA SER A 82 12.91 0.62 -15.96
C SER A 82 12.90 1.99 -16.63
N GLU A 83 13.47 2.08 -17.84
CA GLU A 83 13.39 3.28 -18.68
C GLU A 83 11.96 3.68 -19.05
N ALA A 84 11.01 2.75 -18.96
CA ALA A 84 9.59 3.04 -19.18
C ALA A 84 9.08 4.12 -18.22
N ASN A 85 9.70 4.27 -17.04
CA ASN A 85 9.41 5.34 -16.09
C ASN A 85 10.54 6.40 -16.01
N SER A 86 11.32 6.59 -17.08
CA SER A 86 12.27 7.72 -17.14
C SER A 86 11.56 9.07 -17.19
N ILE A 87 12.23 10.10 -16.66
CA ILE A 87 11.78 11.50 -16.68
C ILE A 87 11.58 11.97 -18.12
N ALA A 88 10.41 12.56 -18.41
CA ALA A 88 10.15 13.23 -19.68
C ALA A 88 9.12 14.36 -19.52
N PRO A 89 9.16 15.41 -20.36
CA PRO A 89 8.21 16.50 -20.29
C PRO A 89 6.75 16.01 -20.42
N ARG A 90 5.87 16.51 -19.53
CA ARG A 90 4.43 16.18 -19.49
C ARG A 90 4.10 14.70 -19.22
N LYS A 91 5.10 13.87 -18.92
CA LYS A 91 4.88 12.49 -18.50
C LYS A 91 4.40 12.45 -17.06
N ARG A 92 3.59 11.44 -16.72
CA ARG A 92 3.20 11.15 -15.34
C ARG A 92 4.12 10.07 -14.78
N PRO A 93 4.64 10.23 -13.55
CA PRO A 93 5.42 9.17 -12.91
C PRO A 93 4.55 7.95 -12.61
N LEU A 94 5.17 6.77 -12.58
CA LEU A 94 4.51 5.55 -12.11
C LEU A 94 4.17 5.70 -10.62
N SER A 95 2.96 5.26 -10.23
CA SER A 95 2.52 5.29 -8.85
C SER A 95 2.09 3.90 -8.38
N ALA A 96 2.31 3.64 -7.09
CA ALA A 96 1.79 2.47 -6.39
C ALA A 96 0.38 2.68 -5.81
N MET A 97 -0.21 3.87 -5.98
CA MET A 97 -1.56 4.18 -5.49
C MET A 97 -2.61 3.26 -6.12
N THR A 98 -3.38 2.58 -5.27
CA THR A 98 -4.37 1.55 -5.68
C THR A 98 -5.75 1.80 -5.05
N PRO A 99 -6.41 2.97 -5.28
CA PRO A 99 -7.80 3.13 -4.86
C PRO A 99 -8.68 2.10 -5.58
N THR A 100 -9.43 1.30 -4.83
CA THR A 100 -10.09 0.12 -5.38
C THR A 100 -11.55 0.04 -4.94
N ILE A 101 -12.43 -0.27 -5.89
CA ILE A 101 -13.83 -0.61 -5.65
C ILE A 101 -14.05 -2.02 -6.17
N VAL A 102 -14.48 -2.92 -5.29
CA VAL A 102 -14.82 -4.30 -5.62
C VAL A 102 -16.33 -4.42 -5.79
N LEU A 103 -16.74 -5.02 -6.91
CA LEU A 103 -18.14 -5.28 -7.21
C LEU A 103 -18.47 -6.76 -6.97
N LYS A 104 -19.69 -7.02 -6.49
CA LYS A 104 -20.30 -8.34 -6.43
C LYS A 104 -21.61 -8.28 -7.19
N ASP A 105 -21.76 -9.13 -8.21
CA ASP A 105 -22.95 -9.18 -9.07
C ASP A 105 -23.32 -7.80 -9.66
N GLY A 106 -22.31 -7.06 -10.11
CA GLY A 106 -22.45 -5.73 -10.71
C GLY A 106 -22.76 -4.59 -9.73
N ARG A 107 -22.84 -4.87 -8.42
CA ARG A 107 -23.10 -3.87 -7.37
C ARG A 107 -21.87 -3.65 -6.49
N PRO A 108 -21.62 -2.42 -5.99
CA PRO A 108 -20.52 -2.18 -5.06
C PRO A 108 -20.64 -3.06 -3.82
N TYR A 109 -19.56 -3.78 -3.49
CA TYR A 109 -19.50 -4.65 -2.33
C TYR A 109 -18.61 -4.07 -1.24
N PHE A 110 -17.40 -3.65 -1.59
CA PHE A 110 -16.57 -2.84 -0.71
C PHE A 110 -15.60 -1.99 -1.52
N ALA A 111 -15.11 -0.93 -0.90
CA ALA A 111 -14.04 -0.10 -1.43
C ALA A 111 -12.96 0.12 -0.38
N VAL A 112 -11.71 0.15 -0.84
CA VAL A 112 -10.54 0.27 0.02
C VAL A 112 -9.37 0.86 -0.75
N GLY A 113 -8.51 1.54 -0.02
CA GLY A 113 -7.18 1.94 -0.45
C GLY A 113 -6.33 2.25 0.78
N SER A 114 -5.06 2.54 0.55
CA SER A 114 -4.10 2.81 1.62
C SER A 114 -2.99 3.71 1.08
N PRO A 115 -2.32 4.50 1.93
CA PRO A 115 -0.97 4.98 1.68
C PRO A 115 0.07 3.89 2.01
N GLY A 116 1.35 4.24 1.91
CA GLY A 116 2.46 3.31 2.19
C GLY A 116 3.43 3.08 1.04
N GLY A 117 3.57 4.03 0.11
CA GLY A 117 4.52 3.93 -1.00
C GLY A 117 4.44 2.55 -1.71
N PRO A 118 5.53 1.78 -1.79
CA PRO A 118 5.53 0.44 -2.40
C PRO A 118 4.60 -0.58 -1.72
N THR A 119 4.29 -0.39 -0.44
CA THR A 119 3.45 -1.33 0.34
C THR A 119 1.96 -1.17 0.04
N ILE A 120 1.54 -0.12 -0.68
CA ILE A 120 0.13 0.13 -1.01
C ILE A 120 -0.49 -1.06 -1.74
N ILE A 121 0.19 -1.56 -2.78
CA ILE A 121 -0.30 -2.66 -3.61
C ILE A 121 -0.60 -3.89 -2.76
N ASN A 122 0.36 -4.31 -1.94
CA ASN A 122 0.21 -5.50 -1.10
C ASN A 122 -0.75 -5.27 0.07
N THR A 123 -0.86 -4.05 0.60
CA THR A 123 -1.85 -3.71 1.63
C THR A 123 -3.26 -3.88 1.10
N VAL A 124 -3.56 -3.28 -0.06
CA VAL A 124 -4.88 -3.40 -0.70
C VAL A 124 -5.17 -4.85 -1.09
N LEU A 125 -4.19 -5.56 -1.67
CA LEU A 125 -4.31 -6.97 -1.98
C LEU A 125 -4.70 -7.81 -0.76
N GLN A 126 -4.00 -7.65 0.36
CA GLN A 126 -4.26 -8.41 1.58
C GLN A 126 -5.65 -8.12 2.15
N VAL A 127 -6.12 -6.87 2.14
CA VAL A 127 -7.49 -6.55 2.58
C VAL A 127 -8.51 -7.25 1.68
N ILE A 128 -8.30 -7.27 0.36
CA ILE A 128 -9.18 -7.97 -0.58
C ILE A 128 -9.19 -9.48 -0.29
N LEU A 129 -8.02 -10.11 -0.12
CA LEU A 129 -7.92 -11.54 0.21
C LEU A 129 -8.59 -11.86 1.55
N ASN A 130 -8.38 -11.01 2.57
CA ASN A 130 -9.00 -11.15 3.89
C ASN A 130 -10.53 -11.17 3.81
N ILE A 131 -11.12 -10.32 2.96
CA ILE A 131 -12.58 -10.27 2.78
C ILE A 131 -13.08 -11.45 1.93
N ILE A 132 -12.41 -11.73 0.80
CA ILE A 132 -12.91 -12.70 -0.19
C ILE A 132 -12.61 -14.14 0.24
N ASP A 133 -11.36 -14.45 0.56
CA ASP A 133 -10.89 -15.82 0.83
C ASP A 133 -11.01 -16.19 2.30
N PHE A 134 -10.82 -15.23 3.21
CA PHE A 134 -10.91 -15.47 4.65
C PHE A 134 -12.24 -15.00 5.26
N HIS A 135 -13.16 -14.51 4.44
CA HIS A 135 -14.54 -14.15 4.82
C HIS A 135 -14.64 -13.16 5.99
N MET A 136 -13.65 -12.26 6.11
CA MET A 136 -13.64 -11.24 7.15
C MET A 136 -14.54 -10.05 6.77
N ASN A 137 -15.12 -9.40 7.78
CA ASN A 137 -15.69 -8.07 7.56
C ASN A 137 -14.57 -7.03 7.33
N ILE A 138 -14.93 -5.84 6.84
CA ILE A 138 -13.95 -4.82 6.43
C ILE A 138 -13.03 -4.35 7.57
N GLN A 139 -13.54 -4.22 8.81
CA GLN A 139 -12.72 -3.80 9.95
C GLN A 139 -11.72 -4.91 10.32
N GLN A 140 -12.20 -6.15 10.43
CA GLN A 140 -11.33 -7.31 10.66
C GLN A 140 -10.23 -7.41 9.59
N ALA A 141 -10.60 -7.27 8.32
CA ALA A 141 -9.68 -7.36 7.19
C ALA A 141 -8.61 -6.27 7.20
N ILE A 142 -8.95 -5.05 7.61
CA ILE A 142 -8.02 -3.92 7.76
C ILE A 142 -7.12 -4.10 8.99
N ASP A 143 -7.66 -4.58 10.11
CA ASP A 143 -6.90 -4.76 11.35
C ASP A 143 -5.91 -5.90 11.27
N MET A 144 -6.17 -6.92 10.43
CA MET A 144 -5.28 -8.05 10.25
C MET A 144 -3.83 -7.62 9.95
N PRO A 145 -2.84 -8.24 10.62
CA PRO A 145 -1.44 -7.95 10.36
C PRO A 145 -1.03 -8.22 8.92
N ARG A 146 -0.11 -7.40 8.41
CA ARG A 146 0.31 -7.40 7.00
C ARG A 146 1.72 -7.96 6.81
N VAL A 147 1.96 -8.50 5.63
CA VAL A 147 3.27 -8.88 5.10
C VAL A 147 3.51 -8.23 3.75
N HIS A 148 4.76 -7.97 3.40
CA HIS A 148 5.13 -7.33 2.14
C HIS A 148 6.47 -7.85 1.61
N HIS A 149 6.51 -8.08 0.31
CA HIS A 149 7.72 -8.33 -0.44
C HIS A 149 7.59 -7.65 -1.80
N GLN A 150 8.59 -6.86 -2.20
CA GLN A 150 8.57 -6.05 -3.42
C GLN A 150 9.68 -6.44 -4.39
N TRP A 151 10.10 -7.70 -4.34
CA TRP A 151 11.28 -8.24 -5.02
C TRP A 151 12.60 -7.69 -4.47
N LEU A 152 12.83 -6.37 -4.54
CA LEU A 152 14.01 -5.71 -3.97
C LEU A 152 13.60 -4.57 -3.02
N PRO A 153 14.19 -4.47 -1.82
CA PRO A 153 15.17 -5.40 -1.24
C PRO A 153 14.58 -6.79 -0.97
N ASP A 154 15.39 -7.84 -1.17
CA ASP A 154 15.00 -9.26 -1.04
C ASP A 154 14.89 -9.64 0.44
N ARG A 155 13.78 -9.25 1.05
CA ARG A 155 13.40 -9.51 2.44
C ARG A 155 11.92 -9.30 2.65
N ILE A 156 11.33 -10.12 3.51
CA ILE A 156 9.94 -9.97 3.94
C ILE A 156 9.87 -8.85 4.99
N VAL A 157 9.07 -7.84 4.69
CA VAL A 157 8.60 -6.83 5.65
C VAL A 157 7.33 -7.39 6.28
N TYR A 158 7.20 -7.31 7.60
CA TYR A 158 6.05 -7.84 8.31
C TYR A 158 5.74 -6.99 9.53
N GLU A 159 4.47 -7.03 9.93
CA GLU A 159 3.99 -6.29 11.09
C GLU A 159 4.20 -7.06 12.41
N PRO A 160 4.28 -6.34 13.55
CA PRO A 160 4.30 -6.96 14.87
C PRO A 160 3.15 -7.96 15.04
N PHE A 161 3.45 -9.12 15.62
CA PHE A 161 2.49 -10.20 15.89
C PHE A 161 1.77 -10.78 14.65
N GLY A 162 2.20 -10.44 13.44
CA GLY A 162 1.55 -10.90 12.20
C GLY A 162 1.92 -12.28 11.71
N LEU A 163 3.06 -12.80 12.17
CA LEU A 163 3.53 -14.14 11.81
C LEU A 163 3.94 -14.88 13.07
N SER A 164 3.49 -16.13 13.21
CA SER A 164 3.97 -17.03 14.25
C SER A 164 5.45 -17.33 14.05
N ARG A 165 6.16 -17.64 15.14
CA ARG A 165 7.56 -18.05 15.08
C ARG A 165 7.75 -19.26 14.16
N ASP A 166 6.82 -20.22 14.20
CA ASP A 166 6.87 -21.41 13.36
C ASP A 166 6.76 -21.08 11.87
N THR A 167 5.88 -20.15 11.50
CA THR A 167 5.76 -19.66 10.12
C THR A 167 7.05 -18.96 9.66
N ILE A 168 7.62 -18.10 10.50
CA ILE A 168 8.88 -17.41 10.20
C ILE A 168 10.00 -18.43 9.97
N GLU A 169 10.16 -19.40 10.88
CA GLU A 169 11.21 -20.42 10.74
C GLU A 169 10.98 -21.34 9.55
N ALA A 170 9.73 -21.67 9.21
CA ALA A 170 9.41 -22.42 8.00
C ALA A 170 9.77 -21.65 6.72
N LEU A 171 9.54 -20.34 6.69
CA LEU A 171 9.91 -19.49 5.56
C LEU A 171 11.43 -19.31 5.46
N LYS A 172 12.14 -19.13 6.59
CA LYS A 172 13.61 -19.12 6.63
C LYS A 172 14.22 -20.40 6.08
N ARG A 173 13.67 -21.58 6.45
CA ARG A 173 14.11 -22.87 5.89
C ARG A 173 13.93 -22.96 4.37
N ARG A 174 13.02 -22.19 3.79
CA ARG A 174 12.81 -22.08 2.33
C ARG A 174 13.71 -21.01 1.67
N GLY A 175 14.50 -20.29 2.45
CA GLY A 175 15.45 -19.28 1.99
C GLY A 175 14.97 -17.83 2.10
N HIS A 176 13.80 -17.57 2.69
CA HIS A 176 13.33 -16.20 2.88
C HIS A 176 14.09 -15.51 4.01
N THR A 177 14.42 -14.25 3.78
CA THR A 177 14.95 -13.32 4.78
C THR A 177 13.85 -12.40 5.26
N PHE A 178 14.05 -11.77 6.42
CA PHE A 178 13.09 -10.86 7.04
C PHE A 178 13.81 -9.56 7.39
N ILE A 179 13.06 -8.47 7.52
CA ILE A 179 13.58 -7.25 8.17
C ILE A 179 13.98 -7.53 9.62
N ASP A 180 14.97 -6.80 10.14
CA ASP A 180 15.49 -7.01 11.50
C ASP A 180 14.45 -6.71 12.59
N ARG A 181 13.57 -5.74 12.34
CA ARG A 181 12.51 -5.34 13.27
C ARG A 181 11.18 -5.18 12.53
N PRO A 182 10.09 -5.82 13.01
CA PRO A 182 8.76 -5.62 12.45
C PRO A 182 8.37 -4.14 12.48
N ARG A 183 7.59 -3.70 11.48
CA ARG A 183 7.04 -2.34 11.41
C ARG A 183 5.63 -2.38 10.85
N TYR A 184 4.77 -1.46 11.29
CA TYR A 184 3.44 -1.28 10.70
C TYR A 184 3.54 -0.71 9.28
N MET A 185 2.59 -1.09 8.42
CA MET A 185 2.54 -0.72 7.02
C MET A 185 1.15 -0.20 6.68
N GLY A 186 1.09 0.86 5.87
CA GLY A 186 -0.16 1.43 5.39
C GLY A 186 -1.01 2.12 6.46
N ASP A 187 -2.20 2.51 6.01
CA ASP A 187 -3.27 3.16 6.77
C ASP A 187 -4.56 2.99 5.95
N ALA A 188 -5.05 1.76 5.90
CA ALA A 188 -6.13 1.37 5.02
C ALA A 188 -7.47 1.95 5.48
N GLN A 189 -8.15 2.65 4.58
CA GLN A 189 -9.47 3.21 4.86
C GLN A 189 -10.46 2.60 3.89
N GLY A 190 -11.61 2.14 4.38
CA GLY A 190 -12.56 1.42 3.54
C GLY A 190 -13.99 1.43 4.04
N VAL A 191 -14.91 1.09 3.14
CA VAL A 191 -16.33 0.90 3.44
C VAL A 191 -16.80 -0.36 2.74
N MET A 192 -17.53 -1.20 3.47
CA MET A 192 -18.24 -2.37 2.94
C MET A 192 -19.74 -2.13 3.00
N ILE A 193 -20.44 -2.62 1.97
CA ILE A 193 -21.89 -2.60 1.89
C ILE A 193 -22.36 -4.04 2.02
N ASP A 194 -23.09 -4.33 3.11
CA ASP A 194 -23.72 -5.62 3.31
C ASP A 194 -24.76 -5.85 2.19
N PRO A 195 -24.61 -6.89 1.35
CA PRO A 195 -25.50 -7.12 0.22
C PRO A 195 -26.92 -7.57 0.63
N GLU A 196 -27.11 -8.07 1.85
CA GLU A 196 -28.40 -8.52 2.36
C GLU A 196 -29.17 -7.39 3.03
N THR A 197 -28.48 -6.59 3.86
CA THR A 197 -29.12 -5.55 4.68
C THR A 197 -28.98 -4.14 4.09
N GLY A 198 -28.04 -3.93 3.17
CA GLY A 198 -27.65 -2.60 2.68
C GLY A 198 -26.86 -1.78 3.71
N MET A 199 -26.53 -2.36 4.86
CA MET A 199 -25.79 -1.67 5.93
C MET A 199 -24.38 -1.30 5.45
N ARG A 200 -23.95 -0.08 5.76
CA ARG A 200 -22.62 0.44 5.42
C ARG A 200 -21.70 0.30 6.63
N LEU A 201 -20.71 -0.57 6.51
CA LEU A 201 -19.68 -0.80 7.50
C LEU A 201 -18.45 0.03 7.11
N GLY A 202 -18.22 1.13 7.81
CA GLY A 202 -17.00 1.91 7.66
C GLY A 202 -15.88 1.35 8.53
N ALA A 203 -14.65 1.36 8.02
CA ALA A 203 -13.48 0.92 8.76
C ALA A 203 -12.29 1.85 8.55
N ALA A 204 -11.62 2.13 9.67
CA ALA A 204 -10.40 2.90 9.72
C ALA A 204 -9.28 2.05 10.33
N ASP A 205 -8.09 2.17 9.77
CA ASP A 205 -6.92 1.46 10.25
C ASP A 205 -6.46 1.98 11.60
N GLY A 206 -6.42 1.13 12.63
CA GLY A 206 -5.92 1.50 13.95
C GLY A 206 -4.41 1.83 13.99
N ARG A 207 -3.67 1.58 12.91
CA ARG A 207 -2.23 1.92 12.80
C ARG A 207 -1.99 3.43 12.70
N ARG A 208 -2.99 4.20 12.25
CA ARG A 208 -2.96 5.68 12.26
C ARG A 208 -4.29 6.22 12.81
N GLY A 209 -4.31 7.47 13.25
CA GLY A 209 -5.47 8.07 13.95
C GLY A 209 -6.69 8.39 13.09
N GLY A 210 -7.02 7.58 12.08
CA GLY A 210 -8.20 7.75 11.22
C GLY A 210 -9.51 7.38 11.92
N GLN A 211 -10.64 7.75 11.31
CA GLN A 211 -11.97 7.43 11.83
C GLN A 211 -12.97 7.18 10.70
N ALA A 212 -13.84 6.20 10.90
CA ALA A 212 -15.02 6.00 10.05
C ALA A 212 -16.27 6.56 10.75
N VAL A 213 -17.05 7.37 10.03
CA VAL A 213 -18.30 7.97 10.51
C VAL A 213 -19.37 7.91 9.41
N GLY A 214 -20.64 7.91 9.81
CA GLY A 214 -21.77 7.86 8.90
C GLY A 214 -23.08 8.30 9.57
N PHE A 215 -24.15 8.35 8.79
CA PHE A 215 -25.51 8.69 9.22
C PHE A 215 -26.55 7.89 8.42
#